data_AF-A0A924GH35-F1
#
_entry.id   AF-A0A924GH35-F1
#
_cell.length_a   1.000
_cell.length_b   1.000
_cell.length_c   1.000
_cell.angle_alpha   90.00
_cell.angle_beta   90.00
_cell.angle_gamma   90.00
#
_symmetry.space_group_name_H-M   'P 1'
#
loop_
_entity.id
_entity.type
_entity.pdbx_description
1 polymer ?
#
loop_
_entity_poly.entity_id
_entity_poly.type
_entity_poly.pdbx_seq_one_letter_code
_entity_poly.pdbx_strand_id
1 'polypeptide(L)' 'MRHLLSTKDLSRDEAINLLDIAEDMADVAQREVKKLPTLRGKTVVNLFFEDSTRTRI' A
#
# COMPACT_ATOMS: atom_id res chain seq x y z
N MET A 1 11.46 6.90 0.16
CA MET A 1 11.72 5.81 -0.81
C MET A 1 11.07 6.13 -2.15
N ARG A 2 11.77 5.97 -3.29
CA ARG A 2 11.20 6.21 -4.64
C ARG A 2 10.63 4.93 -5.28
N HIS A 3 11.23 3.76 -4.97
CA HIS A 3 10.82 2.44 -5.47
C HIS A 3 10.90 1.40 -4.34
N LEU A 4 9.91 0.51 -4.23
CA LEU A 4 9.90 -0.64 -3.32
C LEU A 4 10.04 -1.92 -4.16
N LEU A 5 11.27 -2.40 -4.35
CA LEU A 5 11.59 -3.56 -5.19
C LEU A 5 11.99 -4.79 -4.37
N SER A 6 12.58 -4.59 -3.19
CA SER A 6 12.94 -5.66 -2.27
C SER A 6 12.74 -5.23 -0.81
N THR A 7 12.40 -6.18 0.05
CA THR A 7 12.39 -5.95 1.50
C THR A 7 13.80 -5.79 2.08
N LYS A 8 14.84 -6.21 1.35
CA LYS A 8 16.24 -6.02 1.75
C LYS A 8 16.66 -4.55 1.78
N ASP A 9 15.95 -3.70 1.04
CA ASP A 9 16.21 -2.27 0.96
C ASP A 9 15.57 -1.50 2.13
N LEU A 10 14.77 -2.17 2.97
CA LEU A 10 14.14 -1.59 4.14
C LEU A 10 15.05 -1.75 5.36
N SER A 11 15.32 -0.65 6.04
CA SER A 11 15.76 -0.72 7.43
C SER A 11 14.63 -1.28 8.31
N ARG A 12 15.00 -1.77 9.50
CA ARG A 12 14.03 -2.29 10.47
C ARG A 12 12.96 -1.25 10.82
N ASP A 13 13.37 0.00 11.02
CA ASP A 13 12.46 1.06 11.45
C ASP A 13 11.52 1.49 10.33
N GLU A 14 11.99 1.52 9.08
CA GLU A 14 11.11 1.75 7.92
C GLU A 14 10.08 0.64 7.74
N ALA A 15 10.49 -0.62 7.95
CA ALA A 15 9.58 -1.76 7.87
C ALA A 15 8.50 -1.70 8.95
N ILE A 16 8.88 -1.39 10.19
CA ILE A 16 7.92 -1.25 11.30
C ILE A 16 6.96 -0.09 11.02
N ASN A 17 7.47 1.08 10.64
CA ASN A 17 6.62 2.23 10.33
C ASN A 17 5.64 1.95 9.17
N LEU A 18 6.04 1.17 8.16
CA LEU A 18 5.13 0.73 7.09
C LEU A 18 3.99 -0.16 7.63
N LEU A 19 4.30 -1.06 8.57
CA LEU A 19 3.31 -1.94 9.19
C LEU A 19 2.37 -1.17 10.12
N ASP A 20 2.87 -0.21 10.88
CA ASP A 20 2.06 0.65 11.75
C ASP A 20 1.05 1.46 10.92
N ILE A 21 1.51 2.06 9.80
CA ILE A 21 0.61 2.75 8.86
C ILE A 21 -0.42 1.78 8.27
N ALA A 22 -0.05 0.53 7.99
CA ALA A 22 -0.98 -0.46 7.45
C ALA A 22 -2.10 -0.81 8.46
N GLU A 23 -1.78 -0.87 9.75
CA GLU A 23 -2.77 -1.06 10.82
C GLU A 23 -3.74 0.11 10.89
N ASP A 24 -3.24 1.36 10.88
CA ASP A 24 -4.08 2.56 10.84
C ASP A 24 -5.01 2.60 9.60
N MET A 25 -4.51 2.12 8.45
CA MET A 25 -5.30 2.07 7.21
C MET A 25 -6.35 0.96 7.22
N ALA A 26 -6.14 -0.14 7.93
CA ALA A 26 -7.13 -1.19 8.09
C ALA A 26 -8.40 -0.65 8.78
N ASP A 27 -8.24 0.22 9.77
CA ASP A 27 -9.36 0.88 10.46
C ASP A 27 -10.12 1.84 9.52
N VAL A 28 -9.43 2.51 8.60
CA VAL A 28 -10.09 3.37 7.60
C VAL A 28 -10.96 2.54 6.65
N ALA A 29 -10.53 1.34 6.29
CA ALA A 29 -11.29 0.46 5.39
C ALA A 29 -12.65 0.00 5.98
N GLN A 30 -12.78 0.05 7.31
CA GLN A 30 -14.02 -0.26 8.04
C GLN A 30 -15.00 0.92 8.15
N ARG A 31 -14.56 2.15 7.86
CA ARG A 31 -15.41 3.36 7.95
C ARG A 31 -16.43 3.41 6.80
N GLU A 32 -17.59 4.03 7.03
CA GLU A 32 -18.61 4.27 6.00
C GLU A 32 -18.07 5.06 4.80
N VAL A 33 -17.18 6.02 5.05
CA VAL A 33 -16.48 6.79 4.02
C VAL A 33 -15.04 6.32 3.90
N LYS A 34 -14.80 5.42 2.95
CA LYS A 34 -13.48 4.82 2.67
C LYS A 34 -12.51 5.71 1.89
N LYS A 35 -12.90 6.94 1.54
CA LYS A 35 -12.11 7.81 0.66
C LYS A 35 -11.15 8.67 1.46
N LEU A 36 -9.87 8.33 1.41
CA LEU A 36 -8.80 9.20 1.88
C LEU A 36 -8.45 10.24 0.82
N PRO A 37 -8.32 11.54 1.17
CA PRO A 37 -8.01 12.59 0.21
C PRO A 37 -6.59 12.50 -0.35
N THR A 38 -5.69 11.75 0.29
CA THR A 38 -4.26 11.67 -0.01
C THR A 38 -3.93 11.18 -1.41
N LEU A 39 -4.75 10.29 -1.99
CA LEU A 39 -4.55 9.78 -3.36
C LEU A 39 -5.50 10.42 -4.39
N ARG A 40 -6.28 11.44 -4.00
CA ARG A 40 -7.23 12.08 -4.92
C ARG A 40 -6.48 12.71 -6.11
N GLY A 41 -6.91 12.38 -7.32
CA GLY A 41 -6.26 12.85 -8.55
C GLY A 41 -4.96 12.11 -8.90
N LYS A 42 -4.65 10.98 -8.23
CA LYS A 42 -3.58 10.07 -8.61
C LYS A 42 -4.16 8.83 -9.31
N THR A 43 -3.46 8.35 -10.33
CA THR A 43 -3.79 7.10 -11.03
C THR A 43 -2.69 6.08 -10.75
N VAL A 44 -3.08 4.87 -10.34
CA VAL A 44 -2.18 3.73 -10.16
C VAL A 44 -2.33 2.79 -11.35
N VAL A 45 -1.21 2.36 -11.93
CA VAL A 45 -1.17 1.43 -13.06
C VAL A 45 -0.63 0.08 -12.59
N ASN A 46 -1.42 -0.97 -12.80
CA ASN A 46 -1.06 -2.34 -12.46
C ASN A 46 -0.62 -3.09 -13.73
N LEU A 47 0.65 -3.50 -13.80
CA LEU A 47 1.20 -4.27 -14.92
C LEU A 47 1.54 -5.69 -14.46
N PHE A 48 0.83 -6.68 -15.01
CA PHE A 48 1.02 -8.10 -14.72
C PHE A 48 1.30 -8.87 -16.01
N PHE A 49 2.39 -9.64 -16.05
CA PHE A 49 2.69 -10.59 -17.14
C PHE A 49 2.13 -11.99 -16.86
N GLU A 50 1.72 -12.24 -15.62
CA GLU A 50 1.21 -13.53 -15.13
C GLU A 50 -0.03 -13.26 -14.26
N ASP A 51 -0.96 -14.22 -14.24
CA ASP A 51 -2.19 -14.09 -13.46
C ASP A 51 -1.91 -14.08 -11.96
N SER A 52 -2.44 -13.07 -11.26
CA SER A 52 -2.30 -12.91 -9.81
C SER A 52 -3.57 -12.36 -9.17
N THR A 53 -4.37 -13.22 -8.56
CA THR A 53 -5.66 -12.82 -7.97
C THR A 53 -5.48 -11.95 -6.73
N ARG A 54 -4.69 -12.41 -5.74
CA ARG A 54 -4.53 -11.70 -4.44
C ARG A 54 -3.89 -10.33 -4.57
N THR A 55 -3.03 -10.12 -5.57
CA THR A 55 -2.31 -8.84 -5.76
C THR A 55 -3.13 -7.83 -6.55
N ARG A 56 -4.10 -8.30 -7.35
CA ARG A 56 -4.91 -7.44 -8.21
C ARG A 56 -6.16 -6.89 -7.51
N ILE A 57 -6.75 -7.67 -6.60
CA ILE A 57 -7.99 -7.30 -5.87
C ILE A 57 -7.70 -6.32 -4.74
#